data_AF-A0A226DJ46-F1
#
_entry.id   AF-A0A226DJ46-F1
#
_cell.length_a   1.000
_cell.length_b   1.000
_cell.length_c   1.000
_cell.angle_alpha   90.00
_cell.angle_beta   90.00
_cell.angle_gamma   90.00
#
_symmetry.space_group_name_H-M   'P 1'
#
loop_
_entity.id
_entity.type
_entity.pdbx_description
1 polymer ?
#
loop_
_entity_poly.entity_id
_entity_poly.type
_entity_poly.pdbx_seq_one_letter_code
_entity_poly.pdbx_strand_id
1 'polypeptide(L)'
;MSLSATQHQINSTIGIHTFPRKITAMFTMETIPKIGGIFLAFVVIFASAQLEAIVEPGIPLEQEVVIDSGSPTNWGEWFAFENCPPNTFVFGMQQKNHGEQGAFGEDTALNGVTFFCGPFEASVENLTVVKAFEDGNGTEPIVHTAITSQFHDWGSWGKTSNCSKYEIATGFQMRFEPSGGWFVDDTAANNLRLYCNGRKFEYLEGDGTSWGGWAQGQWCPAKMAMCGISTQVYYSSGTDDETAMDGLRAKCCDIPNPAAICIPTDQWDLVIECDNLEAISPTTCTYSKKVGTSNYTSTSENHWDILNTYTELGFGIGGAAGPLLLNFHSNLNISTSTGYDWKTSSTEMWNEEITTTVTFEVPARVRSELFQIFGHCGIYGARATRFKKVDTEADGTGFLKQVVSYFDA
;
A
#
# COMPACT_ATOMS: atom_id res chain seq x y z
N MET A 1 54.31 -15.28 -40.48
CA MET A 1 55.38 -14.59 -39.74
C MET A 1 54.77 -14.06 -38.44
N SER A 2 55.43 -14.33 -37.33
CA SER A 2 54.98 -14.21 -35.93
C SER A 2 54.74 -12.79 -35.43
N LEU A 3 53.89 -12.64 -34.40
CA LEU A 3 54.11 -11.97 -33.09
C LEU A 3 52.79 -12.07 -32.28
N SER A 4 52.73 -12.90 -31.23
CA SER A 4 52.94 -12.66 -29.79
C SER A 4 51.70 -12.22 -29.00
N ALA A 5 51.54 -12.84 -27.84
CA ALA A 5 50.39 -12.86 -26.94
C ALA A 5 50.05 -11.54 -26.22
N THR A 6 48.78 -11.38 -25.84
CA THR A 6 48.40 -11.01 -24.46
C THR A 6 46.93 -11.34 -24.20
N GLN A 7 46.68 -12.17 -23.19
CA GLN A 7 45.35 -12.55 -22.70
C GLN A 7 45.05 -11.72 -21.46
N HIS A 8 44.05 -10.84 -21.53
CA HIS A 8 43.57 -10.08 -20.38
C HIS A 8 42.41 -10.85 -19.72
N GLN A 9 42.71 -11.50 -18.60
CA GLN A 9 41.70 -11.86 -17.62
C GLN A 9 41.35 -10.60 -16.80
N ILE A 10 40.07 -10.27 -16.71
CA ILE A 10 39.53 -9.33 -15.74
C ILE A 10 38.86 -10.16 -14.65
N ASN A 11 39.54 -10.27 -13.51
CA ASN A 11 38.95 -10.66 -12.24
C ASN A 11 38.29 -9.42 -11.63
N SER A 12 36.98 -9.45 -11.38
CA SER A 12 36.35 -8.54 -10.42
C SER A 12 35.61 -9.37 -9.36
N THR A 13 36.30 -9.48 -8.22
CA THR A 13 35.84 -10.01 -6.95
C THR A 13 34.75 -9.08 -6.38
N ILE A 14 33.54 -9.56 -6.13
CA ILE A 14 32.56 -8.85 -5.31
C ILE A 14 32.76 -9.30 -3.86
N GLY A 15 33.22 -8.35 -3.05
CA GLY A 15 33.53 -8.52 -1.64
C GLY A 15 32.28 -8.64 -0.79
N ILE A 16 32.27 -9.68 0.05
CA ILE A 16 31.38 -9.81 1.19
C ILE A 16 31.88 -8.83 2.26
N HIS A 17 31.13 -7.76 2.50
CA HIS A 17 31.38 -6.85 3.62
C HIS A 17 31.13 -7.58 4.95
N THR A 18 32.20 -8.09 5.55
CA THR A 18 32.23 -8.48 6.96
C THR A 18 32.78 -7.29 7.77
N PHE A 19 31.93 -6.66 8.58
CA PHE A 19 32.37 -5.71 9.61
C PHE A 19 32.67 -6.49 10.90
N PRO A 20 33.88 -6.40 11.48
CA PRO A 20 34.08 -6.77 12.87
C PRO A 20 34.12 -5.50 13.72
N ARG A 21 33.09 -5.24 14.55
CA ARG A 21 33.23 -4.32 15.69
C ARG A 21 33.64 -5.13 16.93
N LYS A 22 34.94 -5.16 17.22
CA LYS A 22 35.45 -5.43 18.56
C LYS A 22 35.01 -4.26 19.47
N ILE A 23 34.16 -4.53 20.44
CA ILE A 23 33.95 -3.61 21.58
C ILE A 23 34.96 -4.02 22.65
N THR A 24 36.03 -3.24 22.79
CA THR A 24 36.93 -3.32 23.93
C THR A 24 36.30 -2.54 25.08
N ALA A 25 35.77 -3.24 26.08
CA ALA A 25 35.38 -2.59 27.34
C ALA A 25 36.65 -2.21 28.10
N MET A 26 36.98 -0.91 28.15
CA MET A 26 37.93 -0.36 29.11
C MET A 26 37.24 -0.30 30.47
N PHE A 27 37.69 -1.11 31.43
CA PHE A 27 37.37 -0.89 32.84
C PHE A 27 38.52 -0.09 33.47
N THR A 28 38.22 1.11 33.93
CA THR A 28 39.09 1.92 34.79
C THR A 28 39.13 1.27 36.18
N MET A 29 40.30 0.78 36.60
CA MET A 29 40.53 0.39 38.00
C MET A 29 40.72 1.64 38.85
N GLU A 30 39.74 1.96 39.70
CA GLU A 30 39.96 2.86 40.83
C GLU A 30 40.74 2.14 41.93
N THR A 31 41.75 2.81 42.45
CA THR A 31 42.65 2.34 43.51
C THR A 31 41.94 2.32 44.87
N ILE A 32 41.88 1.15 45.52
CA ILE A 32 41.46 1.02 46.93
C ILE A 32 42.67 1.30 47.84
N PRO A 33 42.58 2.15 48.88
CA PRO A 33 43.69 2.41 49.79
C PRO A 33 43.87 1.25 50.79
N LYS A 34 45.12 0.82 50.99
CA LYS A 34 45.50 -0.19 51.98
C LYS A 34 45.50 0.41 53.38
N ILE A 35 44.71 -0.16 54.30
CA ILE A 35 44.93 -0.05 55.74
C ILE A 35 45.06 -1.46 56.31
N GLY A 36 46.23 -1.72 56.90
CA GLY A 36 46.46 -2.66 58.02
C GLY A 36 45.94 -4.09 57.93
N GLY A 37 46.82 -5.01 57.53
CA GLY A 37 47.02 -6.34 58.12
C GLY A 37 45.81 -7.19 58.53
N ILE A 38 45.51 -8.21 57.72
CA ILE A 38 45.37 -9.64 58.08
C ILE A 38 44.87 -10.37 56.82
N PHE A 39 45.64 -11.36 56.37
CA PHE A 39 45.30 -12.22 55.24
C PHE A 39 44.15 -13.16 55.64
N LEU A 40 42.98 -12.99 55.04
CA LEU A 40 41.92 -13.99 55.00
C LEU A 40 41.73 -14.41 53.53
N ALA A 41 42.13 -15.65 53.25
CA ALA A 41 41.99 -16.26 51.94
C ALA A 41 40.51 -16.48 51.63
N PHE A 42 39.94 -15.65 50.75
CA PHE A 42 38.65 -15.95 50.12
C PHE A 42 38.90 -16.81 48.89
N VAL A 43 38.48 -18.07 48.97
CA VAL A 43 38.38 -18.96 47.81
C VAL A 43 37.31 -18.38 46.89
N VAL A 44 37.73 -17.76 45.78
CA VAL A 44 36.82 -17.37 44.71
C VAL A 44 36.46 -18.63 43.94
N ILE A 45 35.27 -19.16 44.20
CA ILE A 45 34.67 -20.22 43.40
C ILE A 45 34.31 -19.57 42.05
N PHE A 46 35.08 -19.90 40.99
CA PHE A 46 34.70 -19.54 39.63
C PHE A 46 33.52 -20.43 39.21
N ALA A 47 32.31 -19.93 39.37
CA ALA A 47 31.16 -20.46 38.65
C ALA A 47 31.35 -20.08 37.16
N SER A 48 31.69 -21.07 36.34
CA SER A 48 31.69 -20.93 34.88
C SER A 48 30.26 -20.75 34.40
N ALA A 49 29.79 -19.51 34.29
CA ALA A 49 28.62 -19.21 33.49
C ALA A 49 29.02 -19.37 32.02
N GLN A 50 28.62 -20.49 31.39
CA GLN A 50 28.66 -20.58 29.93
C GLN A 50 27.71 -19.51 29.39
N LEU A 51 28.28 -18.50 28.75
CA LEU A 51 27.52 -17.54 27.95
C LEU A 51 27.08 -18.30 26.70
N GLU A 52 25.92 -18.96 26.75
CA GLU A 52 25.26 -19.36 25.52
C GLU A 52 24.92 -18.07 24.78
N ALA A 53 25.51 -17.90 23.60
CA ALA A 53 25.13 -16.84 22.69
C ALA A 53 23.62 -16.98 22.47
N ILE A 54 22.84 -15.99 22.90
CA ILE A 54 21.48 -15.82 22.44
C ILE A 54 21.65 -15.50 20.95
N VAL A 55 21.51 -16.53 20.11
CA VAL A 55 21.29 -16.36 18.69
C VAL A 55 19.99 -15.58 18.60
N GLU A 56 20.05 -14.30 18.22
CA GLU A 56 18.85 -13.58 17.84
C GLU A 56 18.13 -14.47 16.82
N PRO A 57 16.85 -14.81 17.03
CA PRO A 57 16.10 -15.47 15.97
C PRO A 57 16.22 -14.55 14.76
N GLY A 58 16.90 -15.02 13.72
CA GLY A 58 17.04 -14.28 12.48
C GLY A 58 15.66 -13.80 12.10
N ILE A 59 15.53 -12.49 11.84
CA ILE A 59 14.31 -11.91 11.27
C ILE A 59 13.92 -12.85 10.12
N PRO A 60 12.72 -13.46 10.14
CA PRO A 60 12.29 -14.30 9.03
C PRO A 60 12.46 -13.49 7.75
N LEU A 61 13.23 -14.01 6.78
CA LEU A 61 13.21 -13.45 5.44
C LEU A 61 11.73 -13.40 5.05
N GLU A 62 11.21 -12.20 4.83
CA GLU A 62 9.83 -11.97 4.44
C GLU A 62 9.54 -12.89 3.26
N GLN A 63 8.65 -13.86 3.46
CA GLN A 63 8.42 -14.90 2.47
C GLN A 63 7.79 -14.22 1.25
N GLU A 64 8.52 -14.22 0.14
CA GLU A 64 8.05 -13.64 -1.11
C GLU A 64 6.75 -14.32 -1.55
N VAL A 65 5.66 -13.54 -1.63
CA VAL A 65 4.36 -14.04 -2.04
C VAL A 65 4.32 -14.04 -3.56
N VAL A 66 4.28 -15.23 -4.15
CA VAL A 66 4.20 -15.44 -5.60
C VAL A 66 2.91 -16.16 -5.94
N ILE A 67 2.20 -15.64 -6.94
CA ILE A 67 1.04 -16.28 -7.55
C ILE A 67 1.44 -16.85 -8.92
N ASP A 68 1.07 -18.11 -9.18
CA ASP A 68 1.50 -18.90 -10.35
C ASP A 68 0.29 -19.22 -11.24
N SER A 69 0.45 -19.04 -12.56
CA SER A 69 -0.61 -19.28 -13.54
C SER A 69 -1.20 -20.69 -13.50
N GLY A 70 -0.49 -21.66 -12.91
CA GLY A 70 -0.89 -23.05 -12.89
C GLY A 70 -0.82 -23.64 -14.30
N SER A 71 0.29 -23.39 -15.00
CA SER A 71 0.48 -23.92 -16.35
C SER A 71 0.24 -25.43 -16.36
N PRO A 72 -0.55 -25.97 -17.29
CA PRO A 72 -0.82 -27.40 -17.38
C PRO A 72 0.40 -28.20 -17.83
N THR A 73 1.44 -27.53 -18.34
CA THR A 73 2.69 -28.15 -18.76
C THR A 73 3.87 -27.66 -17.91
N ASN A 74 4.96 -28.42 -17.95
CA ASN A 74 6.23 -28.06 -17.34
C ASN A 74 7.34 -27.82 -18.38
N TRP A 75 6.94 -27.51 -19.62
CA TRP A 75 7.87 -27.16 -20.69
C TRP A 75 8.46 -25.77 -20.45
N GLY A 76 9.66 -25.55 -20.97
CA GLY A 76 10.38 -24.29 -20.80
C GLY A 76 10.98 -24.05 -19.42
N GLU A 77 11.78 -22.99 -19.33
CA GLU A 77 12.46 -22.58 -18.11
C GLU A 77 11.79 -21.32 -17.54
N TRP A 78 11.74 -21.22 -16.21
CA TRP A 78 11.33 -19.99 -15.53
C TRP A 78 12.50 -19.01 -15.52
N PHE A 79 12.26 -17.81 -16.03
CA PHE A 79 13.25 -16.75 -16.05
C PHE A 79 13.15 -15.83 -14.84
N ALA A 80 14.19 -15.03 -14.63
CA ALA A 80 14.27 -14.13 -13.48
C ALA A 80 13.07 -13.17 -13.41
N PHE A 81 12.69 -12.82 -12.18
CA PHE A 81 11.68 -11.80 -11.96
C PHE A 81 12.21 -10.43 -12.38
N GLU A 82 11.43 -9.74 -13.19
CA GLU A 82 11.51 -8.30 -13.32
C GLU A 82 10.54 -7.66 -12.33
N ASN A 83 11.03 -6.69 -11.55
CA ASN A 83 10.27 -6.08 -10.46
C ASN A 83 9.91 -4.64 -10.81
N CYS A 84 8.71 -4.23 -10.42
CA CYS A 84 8.33 -2.83 -10.41
C CYS A 84 9.29 -2.03 -9.49
N PRO A 85 9.53 -0.74 -9.78
CA PRO A 85 10.21 0.15 -8.84
C PRO A 85 9.56 0.14 -7.43
N PRO A 86 10.30 0.48 -6.37
CA PRO A 86 9.75 0.54 -5.02
C PRO A 86 8.47 1.39 -4.94
N ASN A 87 7.47 0.91 -4.19
CA ASN A 87 6.15 1.55 -4.00
C ASN A 87 5.35 1.77 -5.30
N THR A 88 5.63 0.98 -6.34
CA THR A 88 4.83 0.98 -7.57
C THR A 88 4.26 -0.42 -7.83
N PHE A 89 3.09 -0.45 -8.45
CA PHE A 89 2.32 -1.66 -8.68
C PHE A 89 1.88 -1.74 -10.14
N VAL A 90 1.63 -2.96 -10.59
CA VAL A 90 1.09 -3.22 -11.92
C VAL A 90 -0.30 -2.59 -12.00
N PHE A 91 -0.55 -1.78 -13.01
CA PHE A 91 -1.88 -1.22 -13.30
C PHE A 91 -2.33 -1.51 -14.73
N GLY A 92 -1.50 -2.19 -15.53
CA GLY A 92 -1.82 -2.49 -16.92
C GLY A 92 -0.89 -3.52 -17.51
N MET A 93 -1.25 -3.98 -18.71
CA MET A 93 -0.51 -4.98 -19.44
C MET A 93 -0.49 -4.70 -20.95
N GLN A 94 0.46 -5.32 -21.62
CA GLN A 94 0.52 -5.44 -23.07
C GLN A 94 1.01 -6.84 -23.43
N GLN A 95 0.38 -7.46 -24.44
CA GLN A 95 0.76 -8.79 -24.92
C GLN A 95 1.54 -8.69 -26.22
N LYS A 96 2.41 -9.67 -26.47
CA LYS A 96 3.11 -9.85 -27.73
C LYS A 96 2.61 -11.12 -28.38
N ASN A 97 1.98 -10.98 -29.55
CA ASN A 97 1.35 -12.08 -30.29
C ASN A 97 1.71 -11.93 -31.78
N HIS A 98 1.58 -13.01 -32.56
CA HIS A 98 1.50 -12.86 -34.01
C HIS A 98 0.18 -12.15 -34.37
N GLY A 99 0.22 -11.14 -35.24
CA GLY A 99 -1.00 -10.44 -35.68
C GLY A 99 -1.88 -11.36 -36.54
N GLU A 100 -3.20 -11.11 -36.57
CA GLU A 100 -4.18 -11.89 -37.36
C GLU A 100 -3.69 -12.11 -38.80
N GLN A 101 -3.27 -13.33 -39.15
CA GLN A 101 -2.77 -13.64 -40.50
C GLN A 101 -3.87 -14.08 -41.47
N GLY A 102 -5.14 -13.92 -41.11
CA GLY A 102 -6.29 -14.34 -41.91
C GLY A 102 -6.50 -15.86 -41.91
N ALA A 103 -7.41 -16.37 -42.73
CA ALA A 103 -7.95 -17.74 -42.66
C ALA A 103 -6.95 -18.91 -42.88
N PHE A 104 -5.66 -18.63 -43.11
CA PHE A 104 -4.64 -19.63 -43.44
C PHE A 104 -3.27 -19.38 -42.79
N GLY A 105 -3.15 -18.39 -41.90
CA GLY A 105 -1.91 -18.18 -41.12
C GLY A 105 -2.10 -18.70 -39.70
N GLU A 106 -1.08 -19.38 -39.17
CA GLU A 106 -1.10 -19.90 -37.82
C GLU A 106 -1.02 -18.73 -36.83
N ASP A 107 -2.14 -18.43 -36.17
CA ASP A 107 -2.21 -17.45 -35.08
C ASP A 107 -1.53 -18.07 -33.86
N THR A 108 -0.20 -18.01 -33.88
CA THR A 108 0.67 -18.65 -32.90
C THR A 108 0.62 -17.92 -31.57
N ALA A 109 0.71 -18.72 -30.51
CA ALA A 109 0.54 -18.40 -29.09
C ALA A 109 1.14 -17.07 -28.56
N LEU A 110 0.82 -16.78 -27.30
CA LEU A 110 1.39 -15.66 -26.54
C LEU A 110 2.91 -15.79 -26.47
N ASN A 111 3.61 -14.77 -26.99
CA ASN A 111 5.07 -14.73 -27.10
C ASN A 111 5.73 -13.85 -26.03
N GLY A 112 4.95 -13.03 -25.34
CA GLY A 112 5.47 -12.14 -24.30
C GLY A 112 4.38 -11.35 -23.61
N VAL A 113 4.67 -10.94 -22.38
CA VAL A 113 3.80 -10.06 -21.58
C VAL A 113 4.66 -8.97 -20.96
N THR A 114 4.22 -7.73 -21.13
CA THR A 114 4.74 -6.57 -20.43
C THR A 114 3.71 -6.10 -19.42
N PHE A 115 4.14 -5.78 -18.21
CA PHE A 115 3.33 -5.06 -17.23
C PHE A 115 3.78 -3.61 -17.11
N PHE A 116 2.83 -2.71 -16.89
CA PHE A 116 3.09 -1.30 -16.62
C PHE A 116 2.97 -1.03 -15.12
N CYS A 117 4.03 -0.49 -14.53
CA CYS A 117 4.10 -0.15 -13.12
C CYS A 117 3.89 1.36 -12.90
N GLY A 118 3.12 1.72 -11.87
CA GLY A 118 2.84 3.10 -11.49
C GLY A 118 2.73 3.28 -9.99
N PRO A 119 2.96 4.49 -9.47
CA PRO A 119 2.81 4.77 -8.05
C PRO A 119 1.36 4.57 -7.62
N PHE A 120 1.17 3.98 -6.44
CA PHE A 120 -0.12 3.89 -5.79
C PHE A 120 -0.12 4.77 -4.54
N GLU A 121 -0.20 6.08 -4.77
CA GLU A 121 -0.34 7.08 -3.70
C GLU A 121 -1.47 8.03 -4.05
N ALA A 122 -2.66 7.72 -3.54
CA ALA A 122 -3.77 8.66 -3.58
C ALA A 122 -3.63 9.68 -2.44
N SER A 123 -2.69 10.62 -2.54
CA SER A 123 -2.68 11.78 -1.64
C SER A 123 -3.85 12.69 -2.04
N VAL A 124 -4.98 12.62 -1.32
CA VAL A 124 -6.25 13.30 -1.65
C VAL A 124 -6.08 14.82 -1.89
N GLU A 125 -4.97 15.42 -1.48
CA GLU A 125 -4.66 16.84 -1.64
C GLU A 125 -3.64 17.17 -2.76
N ASN A 126 -2.96 16.18 -3.35
CA ASN A 126 -2.07 16.34 -4.53
C ASN A 126 -2.10 15.07 -5.39
N LEU A 127 -3.30 14.68 -5.78
CA LEU A 127 -3.57 13.59 -6.71
C LEU A 127 -3.11 13.95 -8.12
N THR A 128 -1.82 13.75 -8.41
CA THR A 128 -1.45 13.29 -9.74
C THR A 128 -1.80 11.81 -9.81
N VAL A 129 -3.08 11.49 -10.04
CA VAL A 129 -3.31 10.30 -10.85
C VAL A 129 -2.73 10.64 -12.19
N VAL A 130 -1.53 10.13 -12.43
CA VAL A 130 -0.93 10.21 -13.74
C VAL A 130 -1.94 9.57 -14.69
N LYS A 131 -2.57 10.38 -15.52
CA LYS A 131 -3.34 9.87 -16.64
C LYS A 131 -2.38 8.95 -17.40
N ALA A 132 -2.71 7.67 -17.46
CA ALA A 132 -2.18 6.83 -18.51
C ALA A 132 -2.61 7.50 -19.84
N PHE A 133 -1.62 7.92 -20.63
CA PHE A 133 -1.78 8.54 -21.95
C PHE A 133 -2.46 9.92 -21.99
N GLU A 134 -1.67 10.97 -22.27
CA GLU A 134 -2.17 12.10 -23.05
C GLU A 134 -1.73 11.94 -24.51
N ASP A 135 -2.70 11.87 -25.40
CA ASP A 135 -2.49 11.97 -26.84
C ASP A 135 -1.86 13.34 -27.16
N GLY A 136 -0.58 13.34 -27.50
CA GLY A 136 -0.02 14.25 -28.50
C GLY A 136 0.03 15.75 -28.20
N ASN A 137 0.13 16.22 -26.94
CA ASN A 137 0.51 17.62 -26.71
C ASN A 137 1.26 17.88 -25.39
N GLY A 138 2.51 17.43 -25.35
CA GLY A 138 3.61 18.11 -24.64
C GLY A 138 3.39 18.52 -23.19
N THR A 139 3.44 17.55 -22.27
CA THR A 139 4.12 17.68 -20.97
C THR A 139 4.88 16.36 -20.70
N GLU A 140 6.07 16.44 -20.12
CA GLU A 140 7.01 15.30 -19.95
C GLU A 140 6.33 14.06 -19.33
N PRO A 141 6.56 12.85 -19.85
CA PRO A 141 5.89 11.63 -19.39
C PRO A 141 6.36 11.26 -17.98
N ILE A 142 5.42 11.14 -17.04
CA ILE A 142 5.71 10.50 -15.76
C ILE A 142 6.04 9.03 -16.05
N VAL A 143 7.22 8.61 -15.57
CA VAL A 143 7.90 7.36 -15.95
C VAL A 143 7.11 6.14 -15.49
N HIS A 144 6.22 5.62 -16.33
CA HIS A 144 5.76 4.24 -16.20
C HIS A 144 6.92 3.32 -16.53
N THR A 145 7.29 2.46 -15.58
CA THR A 145 8.28 1.42 -15.87
C THR A 145 7.55 0.23 -16.47
N ALA A 146 7.89 -0.10 -17.71
CA ALA A 146 7.51 -1.35 -18.32
C ALA A 146 8.44 -2.45 -17.79
N ILE A 147 7.86 -3.49 -17.21
CA ILE A 147 8.59 -4.69 -16.79
C ILE A 147 8.20 -5.85 -17.68
N THR A 148 9.21 -6.55 -18.18
CA THR A 148 9.04 -7.67 -19.12
C THR A 148 10.11 -8.69 -18.75
N SER A 149 9.70 -9.85 -18.20
CA SER A 149 10.60 -10.99 -18.03
C SER A 149 10.96 -11.57 -19.40
N GLN A 150 11.54 -12.77 -19.46
CA GLN A 150 11.93 -13.34 -20.75
C GLN A 150 10.73 -13.44 -21.71
N PHE A 151 10.93 -12.98 -22.93
CA PHE A 151 9.94 -13.03 -24.00
C PHE A 151 10.61 -13.43 -25.30
N HIS A 152 9.81 -13.75 -26.32
CA HIS A 152 10.30 -14.15 -27.62
C HIS A 152 10.31 -12.97 -28.62
N ASP A 153 11.25 -12.96 -29.56
CA ASP A 153 11.43 -11.85 -30.50
C ASP A 153 10.33 -11.77 -31.57
N TRP A 154 9.58 -12.84 -31.77
CA TRP A 154 8.56 -12.96 -32.80
C TRP A 154 7.23 -12.30 -32.41
N GLY A 155 6.40 -12.05 -33.42
CA GLY A 155 5.15 -11.29 -33.27
C GLY A 155 5.35 -9.79 -33.05
N SER A 156 4.25 -9.10 -32.77
CA SER A 156 4.19 -7.67 -32.50
C SER A 156 3.50 -7.41 -31.16
N TRP A 157 3.93 -6.35 -30.47
CA TRP A 157 3.23 -5.87 -29.28
C TRP A 157 1.86 -5.32 -29.67
N GLY A 158 0.83 -5.83 -29.01
CA GLY A 158 -0.56 -5.50 -29.23
C GLY A 158 -0.99 -4.21 -28.53
N LYS A 159 -2.28 -4.13 -28.18
CA LYS A 159 -2.86 -2.99 -27.45
C LYS A 159 -2.48 -3.05 -25.98
N THR A 160 -2.33 -1.86 -25.39
CA THR A 160 -2.20 -1.70 -23.94
C THR A 160 -3.59 -1.75 -23.29
N SER A 161 -3.74 -2.53 -22.23
CA SER A 161 -4.95 -2.59 -21.42
C SER A 161 -4.62 -2.17 -20.00
N ASN A 162 -5.29 -1.12 -19.50
CA ASN A 162 -5.01 -0.51 -18.21
C ASN A 162 -6.23 -0.55 -17.30
N CYS A 163 -6.00 -0.68 -16.00
CA CYS A 163 -7.01 -0.55 -14.96
C CYS A 163 -7.54 0.89 -14.96
N SER A 164 -8.72 1.08 -14.34
CA SER A 164 -9.32 2.41 -14.26
C SER A 164 -8.52 3.33 -13.33
N LYS A 165 -8.96 4.59 -13.25
CA LYS A 165 -8.37 5.57 -12.34
C LYS A 165 -8.37 5.03 -10.90
N TYR A 166 -7.25 5.18 -10.20
CA TYR A 166 -7.02 4.70 -8.82
C TYR A 166 -6.92 3.18 -8.66
N GLU A 167 -6.98 2.41 -9.72
CA GLU A 167 -6.99 0.96 -9.62
C GLU A 167 -5.62 0.34 -9.88
N ILE A 168 -5.34 -0.79 -9.22
CA ILE A 168 -4.11 -1.58 -9.41
C ILE A 168 -4.45 -3.07 -9.55
N ALA A 169 -3.57 -3.80 -10.23
CA ALA A 169 -3.73 -5.22 -10.48
C ALA A 169 -3.47 -6.05 -9.22
N THR A 170 -4.45 -6.85 -8.84
CA THR A 170 -4.40 -7.74 -7.67
C THR A 170 -4.43 -9.21 -8.05
N GLY A 171 -4.55 -9.52 -9.33
CA GLY A 171 -4.65 -10.89 -9.81
C GLY A 171 -4.61 -11.00 -11.32
N PHE A 172 -4.48 -12.22 -11.79
CA PHE A 172 -4.50 -12.53 -13.22
C PHE A 172 -5.07 -13.92 -13.48
N GLN A 173 -5.41 -14.21 -14.74
CA GLN A 173 -5.85 -15.52 -15.19
C GLN A 173 -5.30 -15.77 -16.59
N MET A 174 -4.68 -16.93 -16.82
CA MET A 174 -4.16 -17.30 -18.14
C MET A 174 -5.12 -18.22 -18.88
N ARG A 175 -5.04 -18.19 -20.21
CA ARG A 175 -5.78 -19.05 -21.12
C ARG A 175 -4.83 -20.06 -21.75
N PHE A 176 -5.20 -21.34 -21.71
CA PHE A 176 -4.42 -22.45 -22.26
C PHE A 176 -5.31 -23.37 -23.08
N GLU A 177 -4.78 -24.02 -24.10
CA GLU A 177 -5.49 -25.14 -24.73
C GLU A 177 -5.62 -26.33 -23.76
N PRO A 178 -6.71 -27.12 -23.83
CA PRO A 178 -6.78 -28.36 -23.06
C PRO A 178 -5.71 -29.33 -23.57
N SER A 179 -4.99 -30.01 -22.68
CA SER A 179 -4.07 -31.09 -23.08
C SER A 179 -4.84 -32.14 -23.87
N GLY A 180 -4.56 -32.26 -25.16
CA GLY A 180 -5.38 -32.96 -26.14
C GLY A 180 -4.86 -34.35 -26.50
N GLY A 181 -4.09 -35.01 -25.64
CA GLY A 181 -3.58 -36.36 -25.92
C GLY A 181 -2.59 -36.41 -27.09
N TRP A 182 -2.10 -37.61 -27.42
CA TRP A 182 -0.93 -37.89 -28.28
C TRP A 182 -0.89 -37.29 -29.70
N PHE A 183 -1.90 -36.53 -30.14
CA PHE A 183 -2.01 -35.99 -31.49
C PHE A 183 -2.44 -34.52 -31.56
N VAL A 184 -2.46 -33.79 -30.43
CA VAL A 184 -2.75 -32.35 -30.38
C VAL A 184 -1.53 -31.67 -29.78
N ASP A 185 -1.02 -30.62 -30.44
CA ASP A 185 0.10 -29.84 -29.91
C ASP A 185 -0.31 -29.23 -28.58
N ASP A 186 0.29 -29.75 -27.52
CA ASP A 186 -0.09 -29.42 -26.16
C ASP A 186 0.48 -28.06 -25.77
N THR A 187 -0.40 -27.06 -25.83
CA THR A 187 -0.62 -26.15 -24.70
C THR A 187 0.36 -24.98 -24.47
N ALA A 188 0.49 -24.09 -25.45
CA ALA A 188 1.06 -22.76 -25.21
C ALA A 188 0.03 -21.80 -24.57
N ALA A 189 0.50 -20.75 -23.88
CA ALA A 189 -0.37 -19.70 -23.39
C ALA A 189 -1.01 -18.92 -24.56
N ASN A 190 -2.31 -18.69 -24.50
CA ASN A 190 -3.04 -18.04 -25.60
C ASN A 190 -3.47 -16.62 -25.28
N ASN A 191 -3.79 -16.35 -24.01
CA ASN A 191 -4.26 -15.04 -23.57
C ASN A 191 -4.08 -14.87 -22.06
N LEU A 192 -4.22 -13.63 -21.58
CA LEU A 192 -4.12 -13.21 -20.20
C LEU A 192 -5.26 -12.26 -19.87
N ARG A 193 -5.88 -12.46 -18.71
CA ARG A 193 -6.75 -11.50 -18.03
C ARG A 193 -6.02 -10.91 -16.84
N LEU A 194 -6.12 -9.60 -16.68
CA LEU A 194 -5.68 -8.87 -15.50
C LEU A 194 -6.90 -8.45 -14.68
N TYR A 195 -6.83 -8.55 -13.36
CA TYR A 195 -7.91 -8.13 -12.47
C TYR A 195 -7.48 -7.00 -11.57
N CYS A 196 -8.31 -5.96 -11.50
CA CYS A 196 -8.03 -4.75 -10.75
C CYS A 196 -8.83 -4.70 -9.42
N ASN A 197 -8.25 -4.10 -8.39
CA ASN A 197 -8.90 -3.79 -7.10
C ASN A 197 -9.52 -4.97 -6.33
N GLY A 198 -9.01 -6.19 -6.46
CA GLY A 198 -9.56 -7.34 -5.73
C GLY A 198 -10.95 -7.77 -6.21
N ARG A 199 -11.47 -7.19 -7.29
CA ARG A 199 -12.76 -7.55 -7.90
C ARG A 199 -12.61 -8.79 -8.77
N LYS A 200 -13.26 -9.88 -8.36
CA LYS A 200 -13.15 -11.19 -9.04
C LYS A 200 -13.80 -11.28 -10.42
N PHE A 201 -14.65 -10.32 -10.78
CA PHE A 201 -15.53 -10.43 -11.95
C PHE A 201 -15.33 -9.32 -12.99
N GLU A 202 -14.47 -8.35 -12.70
CA GLU A 202 -14.12 -7.27 -13.63
C GLU A 202 -12.66 -7.48 -14.03
N TYR A 203 -12.44 -7.70 -15.33
CA TYR A 203 -11.13 -8.04 -15.87
C TYR A 203 -10.83 -7.25 -17.13
N LEU A 204 -9.54 -7.00 -17.33
CA LEU A 204 -8.97 -6.55 -18.58
C LEU A 204 -8.54 -7.80 -19.34
N GLU A 205 -9.22 -8.13 -20.43
CA GLU A 205 -8.80 -9.20 -21.33
C GLU A 205 -7.81 -8.62 -22.34
N GLY A 206 -6.66 -9.27 -22.53
CA GLY A 206 -5.72 -8.86 -23.57
C GLY A 206 -6.13 -9.37 -24.95
N ASP A 207 -5.35 -8.98 -25.95
CA ASP A 207 -5.59 -9.23 -27.36
C ASP A 207 -4.93 -10.53 -27.87
N GLY A 208 -4.73 -11.49 -26.97
CA GLY A 208 -4.35 -12.86 -27.31
C GLY A 208 -5.49 -13.64 -27.97
N THR A 209 -5.18 -14.88 -28.37
CA THR A 209 -6.12 -15.70 -29.12
C THR A 209 -7.32 -16.12 -28.26
N SER A 210 -8.40 -16.52 -28.95
CA SER A 210 -9.62 -17.00 -28.29
C SER A 210 -9.63 -18.52 -28.09
N TRP A 211 -8.50 -19.19 -28.28
CA TRP A 211 -8.40 -20.65 -28.24
C TRP A 211 -8.14 -21.17 -26.82
N GLY A 212 -8.62 -22.37 -26.54
CA GLY A 212 -8.50 -23.00 -25.22
C GLY A 212 -9.45 -22.45 -24.13
N GLY A 213 -9.21 -22.89 -22.90
CA GLY A 213 -9.97 -22.55 -21.69
C GLY A 213 -9.19 -21.65 -20.74
N TRP A 214 -9.92 -20.85 -19.95
CA TRP A 214 -9.33 -20.04 -18.89
C TRP A 214 -9.00 -20.91 -17.66
N ALA A 215 -7.76 -20.82 -17.17
CA ALA A 215 -7.30 -21.51 -15.96
C ALA A 215 -7.93 -20.93 -14.69
N GLN A 216 -7.56 -21.45 -13.51
CA GLN A 216 -7.96 -20.83 -12.26
C GLN A 216 -7.33 -19.44 -12.10
N GLY A 217 -8.16 -18.43 -11.83
CA GLY A 217 -7.68 -17.08 -11.53
C GLY A 217 -6.88 -17.04 -10.24
N GLN A 218 -5.78 -16.28 -10.29
CA GLN A 218 -4.79 -16.14 -9.24
C GLN A 218 -4.88 -14.74 -8.62
N TRP A 219 -4.72 -14.65 -7.30
CA TRP A 219 -4.97 -13.43 -6.54
C TRP A 219 -3.91 -13.21 -5.48
N CYS A 220 -3.38 -12.00 -5.43
CA CYS A 220 -2.63 -11.54 -4.28
C CYS A 220 -3.52 -11.56 -3.03
N PRO A 221 -2.94 -11.84 -1.84
CA PRO A 221 -3.65 -11.67 -0.58
C PRO A 221 -4.19 -10.25 -0.40
N ALA A 222 -5.17 -10.09 0.48
CA ALA A 222 -5.66 -8.76 0.85
C ALA A 222 -4.49 -7.86 1.31
N LYS A 223 -4.55 -6.57 0.95
CA LYS A 223 -3.53 -5.54 1.20
C LYS A 223 -2.23 -5.72 0.39
N MET A 224 -2.23 -6.61 -0.60
CA MET A 224 -1.12 -6.76 -1.53
C MET A 224 -1.58 -6.59 -2.98
N ALA A 225 -0.66 -6.18 -3.85
CA ALA A 225 -0.88 -6.06 -5.29
C ALA A 225 0.32 -6.58 -6.09
N MET A 226 0.09 -6.85 -7.37
CA MET A 226 1.12 -7.34 -8.28
C MET A 226 2.22 -6.29 -8.45
N CYS A 227 3.48 -6.70 -8.29
CA CYS A 227 4.65 -5.82 -8.32
C CYS A 227 5.85 -6.43 -9.07
N GLY A 228 5.66 -7.55 -9.76
CA GLY A 228 6.73 -8.21 -10.52
C GLY A 228 6.19 -9.31 -11.40
N ILE A 229 6.98 -9.67 -12.42
CA ILE A 229 6.64 -10.68 -13.42
C ILE A 229 7.81 -11.64 -13.64
N SER A 230 7.52 -12.93 -13.75
CA SER A 230 8.42 -13.96 -14.26
C SER A 230 7.64 -14.79 -15.27
N THR A 231 8.26 -15.09 -16.40
CA THR A 231 7.65 -15.88 -17.48
C THR A 231 8.36 -17.22 -17.62
N GLN A 232 7.61 -18.23 -18.02
CA GLN A 232 8.12 -19.54 -18.41
C GLN A 232 8.15 -19.60 -19.93
N VAL A 233 9.34 -19.79 -20.50
CA VAL A 233 9.56 -19.78 -21.96
C VAL A 233 10.36 -21.01 -22.36
N TYR A 234 9.91 -21.70 -23.39
CA TYR A 234 10.63 -22.82 -24.00
C TYR A 234 11.43 -22.36 -25.21
N TYR A 235 12.72 -22.68 -25.27
CA TYR A 235 13.55 -22.48 -26.46
C TYR A 235 13.84 -23.83 -27.11
N SER A 236 13.31 -24.07 -28.31
CA SER A 236 13.74 -25.24 -29.08
C SER A 236 15.12 -24.98 -29.68
N SER A 237 16.05 -25.95 -29.57
CA SER A 237 17.42 -25.82 -30.10
C SER A 237 17.53 -26.15 -31.60
N GLY A 238 16.46 -25.94 -32.38
CA GLY A 238 16.31 -26.35 -33.79
C GLY A 238 15.81 -25.22 -34.70
N THR A 239 15.78 -25.47 -36.01
CA THR A 239 15.37 -24.49 -37.04
C THR A 239 13.87 -24.37 -37.28
N ASP A 240 13.03 -25.05 -36.50
CA ASP A 240 11.59 -25.14 -36.77
C ASP A 240 10.76 -24.70 -35.53
N ASP A 241 10.09 -23.56 -35.69
CA ASP A 241 8.71 -23.16 -35.32
C ASP A 241 7.99 -23.59 -34.01
N GLU A 242 8.67 -24.00 -32.93
CA GLU A 242 7.97 -24.35 -31.67
C GLU A 242 8.60 -23.69 -30.43
N THR A 243 8.42 -22.38 -30.29
CA THR A 243 8.84 -21.61 -29.11
C THR A 243 7.72 -20.66 -28.68
N ALA A 244 7.17 -20.89 -27.50
CA ALA A 244 6.03 -20.14 -26.96
C ALA A 244 6.18 -19.89 -25.45
N MET A 245 5.43 -18.91 -24.94
CA MET A 245 5.30 -18.69 -23.50
C MET A 245 4.34 -19.72 -22.92
N ASP A 246 4.77 -20.43 -21.88
CA ASP A 246 3.99 -21.52 -21.27
C ASP A 246 3.36 -21.13 -19.94
N GLY A 247 3.88 -20.08 -19.28
CA GLY A 247 3.46 -19.75 -17.93
C GLY A 247 3.84 -18.34 -17.50
N LEU A 248 3.15 -17.85 -16.47
CA LEU A 248 3.40 -16.56 -15.85
C LEU A 248 3.31 -16.69 -14.33
N ARG A 249 4.27 -16.07 -13.64
CA ARG A 249 4.26 -15.82 -12.21
C ARG A 249 4.22 -14.32 -11.98
N ALA A 250 3.45 -13.92 -10.97
CA ALA A 250 3.49 -12.56 -10.48
C ALA A 250 3.87 -12.53 -9.01
N LYS A 251 4.70 -11.55 -8.66
CA LYS A 251 5.05 -11.24 -7.28
C LYS A 251 3.99 -10.32 -6.68
N CYS A 252 3.60 -10.58 -5.44
CA CYS A 252 2.71 -9.73 -4.66
C CYS A 252 3.51 -8.96 -3.61
N CYS A 253 3.34 -7.63 -3.57
CA CYS A 253 3.98 -6.74 -2.61
C CYS A 253 2.92 -6.05 -1.74
N ASP A 254 3.30 -5.70 -0.51
CA ASP A 254 2.45 -4.94 0.39
C ASP A 254 2.13 -3.56 -0.17
N ILE A 255 0.85 -3.20 -0.07
CA ILE A 255 0.34 -1.88 -0.39
C ILE A 255 0.55 -0.99 0.85
N PRO A 256 1.08 0.24 0.69
CA PRO A 256 1.19 1.18 1.80
C PRO A 256 -0.15 1.40 2.49
N ASN A 257 -0.18 1.26 3.82
CA ASN A 257 -1.41 1.43 4.58
C ASN A 257 -1.84 2.91 4.57
N PRO A 258 -2.99 3.28 4.00
CA PRO A 258 -3.41 4.66 3.86
C PRO A 258 -3.54 5.39 5.20
N ALA A 259 -3.85 4.70 6.29
CA ALA A 259 -3.92 5.28 7.63
C ALA A 259 -2.54 5.61 8.22
N ALA A 260 -1.49 4.88 7.79
CA ALA A 260 -0.13 5.09 8.28
C ALA A 260 0.61 6.18 7.50
N ILE A 261 0.29 6.35 6.21
CA ILE A 261 1.05 7.24 5.30
C ILE A 261 0.37 8.58 5.03
N CYS A 262 -0.90 8.75 5.38
CA CYS A 262 -1.61 10.02 5.21
C CYS A 262 -1.00 11.12 6.11
N ILE A 263 -1.16 12.38 5.70
CA ILE A 263 -0.78 13.53 6.51
C ILE A 263 -1.99 13.91 7.38
N PRO A 264 -1.90 13.76 8.72
CA PRO A 264 -3.01 14.10 9.59
C PRO A 264 -3.17 15.61 9.75
N THR A 265 -4.40 16.09 9.68
CA THR A 265 -4.80 17.47 9.96
C THR A 265 -5.99 17.49 10.91
N ASP A 266 -6.27 18.62 11.54
CA ASP A 266 -7.46 18.78 12.37
C ASP A 266 -8.02 20.19 12.36
N GLN A 267 -9.30 20.29 12.76
CA GLN A 267 -10.04 21.54 12.84
C GLN A 267 -11.15 21.49 13.89
N TRP A 268 -11.66 22.67 14.24
CA TRP A 268 -12.91 22.83 14.97
C TRP A 268 -14.08 22.73 14.00
N ASP A 269 -14.79 21.62 14.03
CA ASP A 269 -15.97 21.39 13.19
C ASP A 269 -17.25 21.81 13.92
N LEU A 270 -18.12 22.59 13.26
CA LEU A 270 -19.38 23.06 13.85
C LEU A 270 -20.37 21.89 13.89
N VAL A 271 -20.77 21.48 15.09
CA VAL A 271 -21.72 20.38 15.30
C VAL A 271 -23.16 20.87 15.28
N ILE A 272 -23.41 22.01 15.94
CA ILE A 272 -24.74 22.62 15.99
C ILE A 272 -24.62 24.11 16.32
N GLU A 273 -25.48 24.91 15.69
CA GLU A 273 -25.80 26.26 16.12
C GLU A 273 -27.24 26.24 16.65
N CYS A 274 -27.44 26.68 17.88
CA CYS A 274 -28.75 26.82 18.48
C CYS A 274 -29.01 28.29 18.81
N ASP A 275 -29.83 28.93 17.99
CA ASP A 275 -30.16 30.35 18.13
C ASP A 275 -31.40 30.54 19.01
N ASN A 276 -31.21 31.18 20.16
CA ASN A 276 -32.28 31.57 21.09
C ASN A 276 -32.26 33.09 21.36
N LEU A 277 -31.72 33.90 20.44
CA LEU A 277 -31.54 35.34 20.62
C LEU A 277 -32.86 36.12 20.74
N GLU A 278 -33.93 35.66 20.08
CA GLU A 278 -35.24 36.33 20.10
C GLU A 278 -36.19 35.77 21.15
N ALA A 279 -35.85 34.65 21.78
CA ALA A 279 -36.69 34.03 22.78
C ALA A 279 -36.56 34.70 24.14
N ILE A 280 -37.65 34.64 24.90
CA ILE A 280 -37.75 35.14 26.28
C ILE A 280 -37.65 34.02 27.33
N SER A 281 -37.59 32.76 26.89
CA SER A 281 -37.41 31.59 27.74
C SER A 281 -36.25 30.72 27.23
N PRO A 282 -35.64 29.90 28.09
CA PRO A 282 -34.67 28.91 27.66
C PRO A 282 -35.26 27.94 26.61
N THR A 283 -34.39 27.38 25.77
CA THR A 283 -34.74 26.32 24.83
C THR A 283 -33.81 25.12 25.02
N THR A 284 -34.30 23.91 24.75
CA THR A 284 -33.49 22.69 24.76
C THR A 284 -33.07 22.37 23.34
N CYS A 285 -31.76 22.29 23.10
CA CYS A 285 -31.19 21.94 21.82
C CYS A 285 -30.67 20.50 21.89
N THR A 286 -30.82 19.77 20.79
CA THR A 286 -30.42 18.37 20.69
C THR A 286 -29.40 18.23 19.56
N TYR A 287 -28.31 17.50 19.79
CA TYR A 287 -27.30 17.24 18.78
C TYR A 287 -26.81 15.79 18.81
N SER A 288 -26.20 15.36 17.71
CA SER A 288 -25.56 14.05 17.58
C SER A 288 -24.08 14.16 17.95
N LYS A 289 -23.71 13.67 19.14
CA LYS A 289 -22.33 13.51 19.57
C LYS A 289 -21.73 12.30 18.85
N LYS A 290 -20.62 12.50 18.15
CA LYS A 290 -19.87 11.44 17.46
C LYS A 290 -18.50 11.30 18.11
N VAL A 291 -18.07 10.11 18.50
CA VAL A 291 -16.71 9.86 19.00
C VAL A 291 -16.19 8.58 18.39
N GLY A 292 -14.97 8.62 17.84
CA GLY A 292 -14.33 7.48 17.22
C GLY A 292 -13.76 7.78 15.83
N THR A 293 -13.29 6.73 15.19
CA THR A 293 -12.77 6.71 13.82
C THR A 293 -13.86 6.32 12.83
N SER A 294 -13.92 7.03 11.72
CA SER A 294 -14.89 6.82 10.65
C SER A 294 -14.24 6.97 9.28
N ASN A 295 -14.94 6.51 8.23
CA ASN A 295 -14.58 6.91 6.88
C ASN A 295 -14.84 8.41 6.74
N TYR A 296 -13.86 9.14 6.23
CA TYR A 296 -14.05 10.55 5.92
C TYR A 296 -15.10 10.68 4.81
N THR A 297 -16.02 11.63 4.97
CA THR A 297 -17.04 11.93 3.96
C THR A 297 -16.67 13.23 3.26
N SER A 298 -16.49 13.17 1.95
CA SER A 298 -16.25 14.32 1.09
C SER A 298 -17.29 14.39 -0.03
N THR A 299 -17.54 15.58 -0.55
CA THR A 299 -18.41 15.79 -1.72
C THR A 299 -17.68 15.57 -3.04
N SER A 300 -16.37 15.28 -3.01
CA SER A 300 -15.56 15.00 -4.20
C SER A 300 -15.83 13.60 -4.71
N GLU A 301 -16.20 13.45 -5.99
CA GLU A 301 -16.38 12.15 -6.64
C GLU A 301 -15.09 11.29 -6.55
N ASN A 302 -13.93 11.94 -6.75
CA ASN A 302 -12.62 11.31 -6.62
C ASN A 302 -12.41 10.64 -5.24
N HIS A 303 -12.98 11.20 -4.18
CA HIS A 303 -12.82 10.67 -2.82
C HIS A 303 -13.49 9.31 -2.66
N TRP A 304 -14.68 9.15 -3.24
CA TRP A 304 -15.43 7.90 -3.15
C TRP A 304 -14.76 6.78 -3.93
N ASP A 305 -14.20 7.08 -5.11
CA ASP A 305 -13.45 6.09 -5.89
C ASP A 305 -12.23 5.57 -5.12
N ILE A 306 -11.49 6.47 -4.46
CA ILE A 306 -10.32 6.12 -3.65
C ILE A 306 -10.72 5.32 -2.42
N LEU A 307 -11.76 5.75 -1.70
CA LEU A 307 -12.29 5.04 -0.54
C LEU A 307 -12.73 3.61 -0.92
N ASN A 308 -13.44 3.46 -2.03
CA ASN A 308 -13.87 2.17 -2.54
C ASN A 308 -12.68 1.30 -2.91
N THR A 309 -11.71 1.84 -3.66
CA THR A 309 -10.46 1.14 -4.03
C THR A 309 -9.75 0.59 -2.79
N TYR A 310 -9.44 1.44 -1.80
CA TYR A 310 -8.77 0.99 -0.58
C TYR A 310 -9.60 -0.01 0.23
N THR A 311 -10.92 0.14 0.25
CA THR A 311 -11.82 -0.82 0.93
C THR A 311 -11.75 -2.19 0.27
N GLU A 312 -11.79 -2.26 -1.07
CA GLU A 312 -11.70 -3.50 -1.84
C GLU A 312 -10.33 -4.17 -1.69
N LEU A 313 -9.26 -3.36 -1.57
CA LEU A 313 -7.91 -3.84 -1.26
C LEU A 313 -7.75 -4.31 0.20
N GLY A 314 -8.75 -4.10 1.07
CA GLY A 314 -8.76 -4.58 2.45
C GLY A 314 -8.36 -3.55 3.51
N PHE A 315 -8.33 -2.26 3.18
CA PHE A 315 -8.05 -1.14 4.10
C PHE A 315 -9.33 -0.46 4.61
N GLY A 316 -10.31 -1.25 5.04
CA GLY A 316 -11.52 -0.73 5.68
C GLY A 316 -11.27 -0.18 7.10
N ILE A 317 -12.28 0.49 7.65
CA ILE A 317 -12.22 1.15 8.96
C ILE A 317 -11.80 0.22 10.12
N GLY A 318 -12.22 -1.05 10.09
CA GLY A 318 -11.93 -2.02 11.16
C GLY A 318 -10.44 -2.32 11.37
N GLY A 319 -9.56 -1.95 10.43
CA GLY A 319 -8.10 -2.08 10.56
C GLY A 319 -7.35 -0.75 10.66
N ALA A 320 -8.04 0.39 10.64
CA ALA A 320 -7.41 1.71 10.52
C ALA A 320 -6.98 2.31 11.87
N ALA A 321 -7.65 1.94 12.96
CA ALA A 321 -7.47 2.54 14.29
C ALA A 321 -6.02 2.60 14.79
N GLY A 322 -5.32 1.46 14.82
CA GLY A 322 -3.94 1.38 15.30
C GLY A 322 -2.96 2.22 14.47
N PRO A 323 -2.94 2.06 13.14
CA PRO A 323 -2.14 2.91 12.25
C PRO A 323 -2.46 4.41 12.38
N LEU A 324 -3.74 4.79 12.46
CA LEU A 324 -4.14 6.19 12.65
C LEU A 324 -3.65 6.75 13.98
N LEU A 325 -3.84 6.01 15.08
CA LEU A 325 -3.33 6.38 16.40
C LEU A 325 -1.83 6.74 16.34
N LEU A 326 -1.02 5.82 15.80
CA LEU A 326 0.42 6.02 15.69
C LEU A 326 0.78 7.22 14.79
N ASN A 327 0.06 7.37 13.68
CA ASN A 327 0.28 8.46 12.73
C ASN A 327 -0.05 9.83 13.35
N PHE A 328 -1.24 10.00 13.92
CA PHE A 328 -1.65 11.25 14.58
C PHE A 328 -0.72 11.59 15.75
N HIS A 329 -0.31 10.60 16.57
CA HIS A 329 0.61 10.83 17.68
C HIS A 329 1.98 11.34 17.23
N SER A 330 2.47 10.81 16.10
CA SER A 330 3.82 11.10 15.60
C SER A 330 3.86 12.38 14.77
N ASN A 331 2.86 12.58 13.90
CA ASN A 331 2.89 13.60 12.86
C ASN A 331 2.01 14.82 13.15
N LEU A 332 0.92 14.69 13.92
CA LEU A 332 0.11 15.85 14.34
C LEU A 332 0.46 16.30 15.76
N ASN A 333 0.65 15.35 16.69
CA ASN A 333 1.07 15.61 18.07
C ASN A 333 0.19 16.69 18.74
N ILE A 334 0.73 17.88 19.01
CA ILE A 334 -0.04 19.03 19.51
C ILE A 334 -0.40 19.88 18.30
N SER A 335 -1.69 19.94 17.99
CA SER A 335 -2.19 20.70 16.86
C SER A 335 -1.99 22.20 17.05
N THR A 336 -1.47 22.86 16.01
CA THR A 336 -1.39 24.32 15.96
C THR A 336 -2.71 24.99 15.57
N SER A 337 -3.64 24.26 14.94
CA SER A 337 -4.94 24.79 14.50
C SER A 337 -5.99 24.72 15.62
N THR A 338 -5.99 23.65 16.41
CA THR A 338 -6.98 23.42 17.47
C THR A 338 -6.41 23.56 18.88
N GLY A 339 -5.09 23.43 19.05
CA GLY A 339 -4.42 23.37 20.35
C GLY A 339 -4.52 22.00 21.05
N TYR A 340 -5.09 20.99 20.39
CA TYR A 340 -5.31 19.68 20.99
C TYR A 340 -4.07 18.79 20.95
N ASP A 341 -3.79 18.12 22.05
CA ASP A 341 -2.71 17.14 22.16
C ASP A 341 -3.23 15.75 21.82
N TRP A 342 -3.04 15.36 20.55
CA TRP A 342 -3.44 14.07 20.01
C TRP A 342 -2.75 12.89 20.71
N LYS A 343 -1.59 13.08 21.36
CA LYS A 343 -0.94 12.01 22.15
C LYS A 343 -1.70 11.66 23.42
N THR A 344 -2.53 12.58 23.90
CA THR A 344 -3.37 12.41 25.09
C THR A 344 -4.81 12.03 24.76
N SER A 345 -5.06 11.70 23.50
CA SER A 345 -6.39 11.33 23.04
C SER A 345 -6.95 10.10 23.76
N SER A 346 -8.28 10.06 23.91
CA SER A 346 -8.96 8.94 24.56
C SER A 346 -8.88 7.68 23.68
N THR A 347 -8.86 6.52 24.32
CA THR A 347 -8.86 5.22 23.60
C THR A 347 -10.14 5.03 22.78
N GLU A 348 -11.26 5.62 23.22
CA GLU A 348 -12.55 5.56 22.54
C GLU A 348 -12.53 6.23 21.16
N MET A 349 -11.68 7.25 20.98
CA MET A 349 -11.50 7.93 19.70
C MET A 349 -10.94 7.00 18.61
N TRP A 350 -10.27 5.92 19.02
CA TRP A 350 -9.64 4.95 18.12
C TRP A 350 -10.45 3.65 18.00
N ASN A 351 -11.74 3.70 18.34
CA ASN A 351 -12.71 2.67 17.99
C ASN A 351 -13.56 3.15 16.80
N GLU A 352 -14.40 2.29 16.24
CA GLU A 352 -15.39 2.72 15.25
C GLU A 352 -16.32 3.80 15.83
N GLU A 353 -16.65 4.82 15.03
CA GLU A 353 -17.41 5.99 15.46
C GLU A 353 -18.78 5.63 16.04
N ILE A 354 -18.99 6.02 17.31
CA ILE A 354 -20.28 5.90 18.00
C ILE A 354 -21.01 7.23 17.94
N THR A 355 -22.29 7.19 17.58
CA THR A 355 -23.19 8.35 17.61
C THR A 355 -24.15 8.26 18.80
N THR A 356 -24.22 9.30 19.62
CA THR A 356 -25.14 9.42 20.75
C THR A 356 -25.91 10.74 20.69
N THR A 357 -27.19 10.72 21.03
CA THR A 357 -28.02 11.92 21.11
C THR A 357 -27.79 12.61 22.46
N VAL A 358 -27.43 13.90 22.44
CA VAL A 358 -27.18 14.71 23.63
C VAL A 358 -28.05 15.96 23.57
N THR A 359 -28.52 16.41 24.74
CA THR A 359 -29.28 17.66 24.88
C THR A 359 -28.53 18.65 25.75
N PHE A 360 -28.72 19.94 25.49
CA PHE A 360 -28.27 21.03 26.36
C PHE A 360 -29.27 22.18 26.30
N GLU A 361 -29.33 22.96 27.38
CA GLU A 361 -30.17 24.15 27.43
C GLU A 361 -29.41 25.39 26.98
N VAL A 362 -30.11 26.25 26.23
CA VAL A 362 -29.65 27.56 25.81
C VAL A 362 -30.57 28.61 26.45
N PRO A 363 -30.02 29.53 27.27
CA PRO A 363 -30.81 30.58 27.90
C PRO A 363 -31.53 31.49 26.89
N ALA A 364 -32.54 32.21 27.37
CA ALA A 364 -33.16 33.29 26.59
C ALA A 364 -32.10 34.33 26.19
N ARG A 365 -32.24 34.93 24.99
CA ARG A 365 -31.34 35.97 24.46
C ARG A 365 -29.89 35.51 24.21
N VAL A 366 -29.67 34.20 24.07
CA VAL A 366 -28.34 33.61 23.80
C VAL A 366 -28.39 32.76 22.53
N ARG A 367 -27.35 32.83 21.72
CA ARG A 367 -27.04 31.85 20.66
C ARG A 367 -25.86 31.01 21.11
N SER A 368 -25.99 29.69 21.03
CA SER A 368 -24.92 28.76 21.37
C SER A 368 -24.43 28.02 20.12
N GLU A 369 -23.15 28.15 19.81
CA GLU A 369 -22.47 27.35 18.80
C GLU A 369 -21.60 26.31 19.48
N LEU A 370 -21.76 25.04 19.10
CA LEU A 370 -20.99 23.94 19.64
C LEU A 370 -20.08 23.37 18.54
N PHE A 371 -18.79 23.38 18.80
CA PHE A 371 -17.76 22.83 17.93
C PHE A 371 -17.11 21.60 18.57
N GLN A 372 -16.70 20.65 17.74
CA GLN A 372 -15.96 19.48 18.15
C GLN A 372 -14.67 19.36 17.35
N ILE A 373 -13.63 18.81 17.97
CA ILE A 373 -12.40 18.52 17.25
C ILE A 373 -12.62 17.36 16.29
N PHE A 374 -12.31 17.61 15.03
CA PHE A 374 -12.33 16.63 13.96
C PHE A 374 -10.94 16.54 13.33
N GLY A 375 -10.34 15.35 13.40
CA GLY A 375 -9.11 14.99 12.72
C GLY A 375 -9.41 14.31 11.38
N HIS A 376 -8.59 14.60 10.38
CA HIS A 376 -8.68 14.07 9.03
C HIS A 376 -7.32 13.48 8.61
N CYS A 377 -7.33 12.31 7.98
CA CYS A 377 -6.12 11.71 7.44
C CYS A 377 -6.49 10.74 6.30
N GLY A 378 -6.23 11.16 5.05
CA GLY A 378 -6.53 10.36 3.87
C GLY A 378 -8.03 10.09 3.73
N ILE A 379 -8.40 8.81 3.76
CA ILE A 379 -9.82 8.39 3.66
C ILE A 379 -10.51 8.28 5.03
N TYR A 380 -9.84 8.68 6.12
CA TYR A 380 -10.32 8.48 7.48
C TYR A 380 -10.55 9.80 8.22
N GLY A 381 -11.53 9.78 9.12
CA GLY A 381 -11.80 10.82 10.09
C GLY A 381 -11.67 10.30 11.52
N ALA A 382 -11.40 11.20 12.47
CA ALA A 382 -11.36 10.91 13.90
C ALA A 382 -12.08 12.04 14.68
N ARG A 383 -13.13 11.70 15.41
CA ARG A 383 -13.89 12.64 16.26
C ARG A 383 -13.43 12.51 17.71
N ALA A 384 -12.80 13.55 18.24
CA ALA A 384 -12.32 13.56 19.63
C ALA A 384 -13.45 13.87 20.62
N THR A 385 -13.23 13.56 21.90
CA THR A 385 -14.17 13.88 22.99
C THR A 385 -14.24 15.36 23.32
N ARG A 386 -13.32 16.18 22.77
CA ARG A 386 -13.14 17.59 23.12
C ARG A 386 -14.09 18.49 22.33
N PHE A 387 -14.80 19.35 23.07
CA PHE A 387 -15.73 20.35 22.55
C PHE A 387 -15.30 21.78 22.93
N LYS A 388 -15.72 22.72 22.09
CA LYS A 388 -15.66 24.17 22.30
C LYS A 388 -17.06 24.73 22.12
N LYS A 389 -17.60 25.39 23.13
CA LYS A 389 -18.90 26.08 23.06
C LYS A 389 -18.67 27.59 23.06
N VAL A 390 -19.32 28.28 22.13
CA VAL A 390 -19.32 29.75 22.02
C VAL A 390 -20.75 30.22 22.25
N ASP A 391 -20.96 30.90 23.38
CA ASP A 391 -22.24 31.51 23.71
C ASP A 391 -22.17 33.01 23.39
N THR A 392 -23.06 33.47 22.53
CA THR A 392 -23.22 34.87 22.14
C THR A 392 -24.50 35.43 22.75
N GLU A 393 -24.37 36.42 23.63
CA GLU A 393 -25.48 37.05 24.36
C GLU A 393 -25.75 38.46 23.81
N ALA A 394 -27.03 38.78 23.57
CA ALA A 394 -27.46 40.13 23.24
C ALA A 394 -27.61 40.96 24.52
N ASP A 395 -26.70 41.91 24.76
CA ASP A 395 -26.66 42.68 26.02
C ASP A 395 -27.67 43.85 26.09
N GLY A 396 -28.56 43.96 25.11
CA GLY A 396 -29.56 45.03 25.02
C GLY A 396 -28.99 46.42 24.68
N THR A 397 -27.67 46.57 24.54
CA THR A 397 -26.99 47.82 24.19
C THR A 397 -26.54 47.87 22.71
N GLY A 398 -26.78 46.79 21.96
CA GLY A 398 -26.35 46.63 20.57
C GLY A 398 -24.98 45.98 20.42
N PHE A 399 -24.34 45.59 21.53
CA PHE A 399 -23.11 44.80 21.52
C PHE A 399 -23.42 43.33 21.81
N LEU A 400 -22.62 42.43 21.22
CA LEU A 400 -22.71 40.99 21.46
C LEU A 400 -21.56 40.59 22.38
N LYS A 401 -21.89 39.99 23.52
CA LYS A 401 -20.90 39.42 24.44
C LYS A 401 -20.70 37.95 24.10
N GLN A 402 -19.44 37.54 23.94
CA GLN A 402 -19.09 36.14 23.70
C GLN A 402 -18.42 35.50 24.91
N VAL A 403 -18.88 34.31 25.27
CA VAL A 403 -18.27 33.44 26.29
C VAL A 403 -17.85 32.14 25.62
N VAL A 404 -16.56 31.81 25.70
CA VAL A 404 -16.00 30.58 25.14
C VAL A 404 -15.68 29.62 26.28
N SER A 405 -16.15 28.38 26.17
CA SER A 405 -15.85 27.31 27.12
C SER A 405 -15.39 26.05 26.39
N TYR A 406 -14.58 25.24 27.07
CA TYR A 406 -14.08 23.97 26.54
C TYR A 406 -14.38 22.86 27.54
N PHE A 407 -14.77 21.69 27.05
CA PHE A 407 -15.07 20.54 27.88
C PHE A 407 -14.83 19.24 27.12
N ASP A 408 -14.62 18.16 27.87
CA ASP A 408 -14.59 16.80 27.35
C ASP A 408 -15.91 16.14 27.72
N ALA A 409 -16.52 15.47 26.76
CA ALA A 409 -17.86 14.89 26.88
C ALA A 409 -17.85 13.37 26.93
#